data_AF-A0A849ZMX5-F1
#
_entry.id   AF-A0A849ZMX5-F1
#
_cell.length_a   1.000
_cell.length_b   1.000
_cell.length_c   1.000
_cell.angle_alpha   90.00
_cell.angle_beta   90.00
_cell.angle_gamma   90.00
#
_symmetry.space_group_name_H-M   'P 1'
#
loop_
_entity.id
_entity.type
_entity.pdbx_description
1 polymer ?
#
loop_
_entity_poly.entity_id
_entity_poly.type
_entity_poly.pdbx_seq_one_letter_code
_entity_poly.pdbx_strand_id
1 'polypeptide(L)'
;MCRLVILAALATAVPAVLAAPSLVFEERPWGRLAVAPLESAPYPHPSRDLGFASGSTFYPRDPHYIDSSVGFLVPRGFEPGNTVDLIVHFHGHGNHVRRVIGDFLLGEQLTSSEVNAIMVVPQGPRDAGDSRFGRLDEPGGFEAFVRESLTCLRESGVTRTESLGRVIIMGHSGGYYTLGQIIANGDLADHIAECWLWDAAYAQQRHFIAFAARPGTRLRSICTGHLAEENTDILCGLQDLGVPALFLHDTAVTDEQLRAEKIVILRTTTVSHNDVICRPPNLLRWLRTSTLAQSE
;
A
#
# COMPACT_ATOMS: atom_id res chain seq x y z
N MET A 1 60.72 31.86 12.80
CA MET A 1 59.54 31.37 12.05
C MET A 1 58.63 30.64 13.03
N CYS A 2 57.55 31.28 13.47
CA CYS A 2 56.58 30.69 14.39
C CYS A 2 55.43 30.10 13.55
N ARG A 3 55.22 28.78 13.60
CA ARG A 3 54.14 28.10 12.86
C ARG A 3 52.86 28.19 13.71
N LEU A 4 51.88 28.94 13.20
CA LEU A 4 50.53 28.99 13.72
C LEU A 4 49.79 27.71 13.32
N VAL A 5 49.35 26.91 14.28
CA VAL A 5 48.47 25.76 14.05
C VAL A 5 47.03 26.25 14.23
N ILE A 6 46.25 26.28 13.15
CA ILE A 6 44.83 26.59 13.19
C ILE A 6 44.08 25.28 13.38
N LEU A 7 43.45 25.08 14.55
CA LEU A 7 42.47 24.02 14.75
C LEU A 7 41.15 24.47 14.09
N ALA A 8 40.74 23.79 13.02
CA ALA A 8 39.40 23.93 12.48
C ALA A 8 38.44 23.07 13.30
N ALA A 9 37.55 23.70 14.06
CA ALA A 9 36.43 23.01 14.71
C ALA A 9 35.39 22.67 13.64
N LEU A 10 35.23 21.38 13.32
CA LEU A 10 34.09 20.89 12.55
C LEU A 10 32.84 20.95 13.44
N ALA A 11 31.99 21.95 13.21
CA ALA A 11 30.64 21.97 13.74
C ALA A 11 29.81 20.94 12.98
N THR A 12 29.47 19.83 13.63
CA THR A 12 28.46 18.89 13.12
C THR A 12 27.10 19.55 13.23
N ALA A 13 26.55 20.02 12.11
CA ALA A 13 25.17 20.48 12.05
C ALA A 13 24.25 19.27 12.29
N VAL A 14 23.51 19.31 13.40
CA VAL A 14 22.39 18.38 13.62
C VAL A 14 21.29 18.82 12.64
N PRO A 15 20.82 17.94 11.73
CA PRO A 15 19.73 18.31 10.83
C PRO A 15 18.50 18.66 11.67
N ALA A 16 17.90 19.82 11.39
CA ALA A 16 16.63 20.18 11.97
C ALA A 16 15.60 19.15 11.50
N VAL A 17 15.01 18.40 12.44
CA VAL A 17 13.84 17.58 12.16
C VAL A 17 12.72 18.56 11.86
N LEU A 18 12.35 18.69 10.58
CA LEU A 18 11.14 19.41 10.21
C LEU A 18 9.96 18.69 10.87
N ALA A 19 9.12 19.45 11.59
CA ALA A 19 7.91 18.90 12.16
C ALA A 19 7.04 18.36 11.02
N ALA A 20 6.56 17.12 11.13
CA ALA A 20 5.69 16.54 10.13
C ALA A 20 4.46 17.43 9.89
N PRO A 21 3.99 17.58 8.65
CA PRO A 21 2.87 18.47 8.37
C PRO A 21 1.61 17.99 9.08
N SER A 22 0.89 18.91 9.72
CA SER A 22 -0.46 18.62 10.18
C SER A 22 -1.40 18.54 8.96
N LEU A 23 -2.07 17.40 8.83
CA LEU A 23 -3.06 17.10 7.80
C LEU A 23 -4.30 17.99 7.94
N VAL A 24 -4.72 18.58 6.83
CA VAL A 24 -5.99 19.31 6.71
C VAL A 24 -7.02 18.37 6.09
N PHE A 25 -8.06 18.03 6.86
CA PHE A 25 -9.08 17.08 6.45
C PHE A 25 -10.30 17.76 5.84
N GLU A 26 -10.75 17.22 4.71
CA GLU A 26 -12.04 17.46 4.08
C GLU A 26 -13.06 16.45 4.62
N GLU A 27 -14.24 16.91 5.04
CA GLU A 27 -15.35 16.02 5.42
C GLU A 27 -15.96 15.36 4.18
N ARG A 28 -16.28 14.07 4.29
CA ARG A 28 -16.85 13.22 3.24
C ARG A 28 -18.02 12.40 3.81
N PRO A 29 -18.97 11.94 2.99
CA PRO A 29 -20.07 11.08 3.47
C PRO A 29 -19.58 9.85 4.25
N TRP A 30 -18.45 9.29 3.84
CA TRP A 30 -17.80 8.14 4.46
C TRP A 30 -16.78 8.49 5.55
N GLY A 31 -16.55 9.75 5.92
CA GLY A 31 -15.55 10.09 6.95
C GLY A 31 -14.72 11.29 6.55
N ARG A 32 -13.40 11.20 6.66
CA ARG A 32 -12.50 12.33 6.41
C ARG A 32 -11.39 11.97 5.43
N LEU A 33 -11.08 12.89 4.52
CA LEU A 33 -9.98 12.77 3.56
C LEU A 33 -8.99 13.91 3.75
N ALA A 34 -7.72 13.61 3.94
CA ALA A 34 -6.64 14.57 3.72
C ALA A 34 -5.79 14.12 2.53
N VAL A 35 -5.30 15.09 1.74
CA VAL A 35 -4.25 14.85 0.76
C VAL A 35 -3.14 15.85 1.02
N ALA A 36 -1.99 15.37 1.47
CA ALA A 36 -0.87 16.20 1.90
C ALA A 36 0.46 15.65 1.32
N PRO A 37 1.45 16.52 1.06
CA PRO A 37 2.77 16.06 0.67
C PRO A 37 3.47 15.42 1.88
N LEU A 38 4.19 14.32 1.67
CA LEU A 38 5.13 13.77 2.65
C LEU A 38 6.57 13.83 2.13
N GLU A 39 7.53 13.97 3.05
CA GLU A 39 8.94 13.91 2.69
C GLU A 39 9.35 12.52 2.22
N SER A 40 8.77 11.48 2.83
CA SER A 40 8.99 10.05 2.53
C SER A 40 8.14 9.50 1.38
N ALA A 41 7.33 10.32 0.71
CA ALA A 41 6.50 9.90 -0.43
C ALA A 41 7.33 9.20 -1.54
N PRO A 42 6.72 8.40 -2.43
CA PRO A 42 7.44 7.74 -3.52
C PRO A 42 8.34 8.65 -4.35
N TYR A 43 7.84 9.85 -4.66
CA TYR A 43 8.46 10.84 -5.51
C TYR A 43 8.38 12.24 -4.86
N PRO A 44 9.27 13.19 -5.21
CA PRO A 44 10.38 13.07 -6.15
C PRO A 44 11.51 12.15 -5.66
N HIS A 45 12.12 11.43 -6.61
CA HIS A 45 13.19 10.46 -6.33
C HIS A 45 14.20 10.38 -7.49
N PRO A 46 15.52 10.25 -7.23
CA PRO A 46 16.55 10.24 -8.28
C PRO A 46 16.38 9.17 -9.36
N SER A 47 15.68 8.08 -9.04
CA SER A 47 15.37 7.01 -10.01
C SER A 47 14.56 7.47 -11.22
N ARG A 48 14.00 8.70 -11.20
CA ARG A 48 13.19 9.29 -12.27
C ARG A 48 13.61 10.71 -12.64
N ASP A 49 14.81 11.16 -12.31
CA ASP A 49 15.29 12.50 -12.68
C ASP A 49 15.32 12.72 -14.20
N LEU A 50 15.54 11.65 -14.97
CA LEU A 50 15.54 11.67 -16.44
C LEU A 50 14.19 11.23 -17.05
N GLY A 51 13.13 11.09 -16.25
CA GLY A 51 11.87 10.51 -16.68
C GLY A 51 11.92 8.99 -16.87
N PHE A 52 10.96 8.45 -17.62
CA PHE A 52 10.79 7.01 -17.86
C PHE A 52 10.18 6.74 -19.24
N ALA A 53 10.69 5.74 -19.95
CA ALA A 53 10.11 5.27 -21.20
C ALA A 53 9.35 3.95 -20.98
N SER A 54 8.09 3.90 -21.41
CA SER A 54 7.25 2.70 -21.42
C SER A 54 6.77 2.44 -22.84
N GLY A 55 7.34 1.44 -23.49
CA GLY A 55 7.12 1.21 -24.92
C GLY A 55 7.50 2.44 -25.75
N SER A 56 6.56 2.96 -26.53
CA SER A 56 6.75 4.16 -27.37
C SER A 56 6.50 5.49 -26.63
N THR A 57 6.05 5.44 -25.37
CA THR A 57 5.67 6.63 -24.61
C THR A 57 6.78 7.03 -23.66
N PHE A 58 7.16 8.31 -23.67
CA PHE A 58 8.09 8.87 -22.70
C PHE A 58 7.35 9.75 -21.69
N TYR A 59 7.53 9.45 -20.41
CA TYR A 59 7.00 10.19 -19.27
C TYR A 59 8.13 11.05 -18.67
N PRO A 60 8.12 12.37 -18.86
CA PRO A 60 9.11 13.25 -18.24
C PRO A 60 8.98 13.29 -16.70
N ARG A 61 10.03 13.78 -16.02
CA ARG A 61 10.03 13.95 -14.54
C ARG A 61 8.82 14.75 -14.05
N ASP A 62 8.60 15.92 -14.63
CA ASP A 62 7.40 16.74 -14.40
C ASP A 62 6.37 16.42 -15.50
N PRO A 63 5.11 16.07 -15.19
CA PRO A 63 4.48 16.08 -13.86
C PRO A 63 4.48 14.73 -13.13
N HIS A 64 5.01 13.68 -13.76
CA HIS A 64 4.75 12.29 -13.39
C HIS A 64 5.47 11.81 -12.11
N TYR A 65 6.61 12.42 -11.78
CA TYR A 65 7.55 11.98 -10.74
C TYR A 65 8.01 13.12 -9.82
N ILE A 66 7.17 14.15 -9.67
CA ILE A 66 7.39 15.27 -8.72
C ILE A 66 6.30 15.37 -7.66
N ASP A 67 5.24 14.57 -7.78
CA ASP A 67 4.07 14.62 -6.92
C ASP A 67 4.30 13.77 -5.66
N SER A 68 4.48 14.44 -4.53
CA SER A 68 4.69 13.82 -3.21
C SER A 68 3.39 13.64 -2.42
N SER A 69 2.23 13.78 -3.06
CA SER A 69 0.93 13.69 -2.38
C SER A 69 0.67 12.31 -1.79
N VAL A 70 0.05 12.28 -0.62
CA VAL A 70 -0.41 11.07 0.05
C VAL A 70 -1.83 11.29 0.53
N GLY A 71 -2.72 10.36 0.19
CA GLY A 71 -4.10 10.36 0.66
C GLY A 71 -4.24 9.66 1.99
N PHE A 72 -4.94 10.26 2.93
CA PHE A 72 -5.28 9.69 4.24
C PHE A 72 -6.80 9.63 4.38
N LEU A 73 -7.34 8.42 4.45
CA LEU A 73 -8.77 8.17 4.58
C LEU A 73 -9.04 7.66 5.99
N VAL A 74 -9.72 8.48 6.79
CA VAL A 74 -10.18 8.11 8.13
C VAL A 74 -11.66 7.76 8.01
N PRO A 75 -12.06 6.50 8.21
CA PRO A 75 -13.45 6.11 8.06
C PRO A 75 -14.31 6.73 9.15
N ARG A 76 -15.59 6.94 8.84
CA ARG A 76 -16.60 7.24 9.86
C ARG A 76 -16.65 6.07 10.85
N GLY A 77 -16.65 6.39 12.15
CA GLY A 77 -16.59 5.37 13.20
C GLY A 77 -15.17 4.94 13.59
N PHE A 78 -14.13 5.54 13.02
CA PHE A 78 -12.76 5.31 13.50
C PHE A 78 -12.60 5.73 14.97
N GLU A 79 -12.03 4.85 15.78
CA GLU A 79 -11.80 5.03 17.21
C GLU A 79 -10.31 4.98 17.56
N PRO A 80 -9.71 6.08 18.06
CA PRO A 80 -8.29 6.11 18.40
C PRO A 80 -7.92 5.19 19.57
N GLY A 81 -7.17 4.13 19.28
CA GLY A 81 -6.64 3.16 20.25
C GLY A 81 -5.19 3.39 20.69
N ASN A 82 -4.61 2.37 21.33
CA ASN A 82 -3.20 2.35 21.76
C ASN A 82 -2.22 2.04 20.61
N THR A 83 -2.73 1.45 19.53
CA THR A 83 -2.04 1.22 18.26
C THR A 83 -2.91 1.68 17.11
N VAL A 84 -2.31 1.92 15.94
CA VAL A 84 -2.99 2.33 14.72
C VAL A 84 -2.84 1.23 13.68
N ASP A 85 -3.95 0.64 13.27
CA ASP A 85 -3.98 -0.30 12.14
C ASP A 85 -4.05 0.48 10.82
N LEU A 86 -3.25 0.08 9.84
CA LEU A 86 -3.15 0.75 8.54
C LEU A 86 -3.47 -0.19 7.38
N ILE A 87 -4.08 0.38 6.34
CA ILE A 87 -4.21 -0.24 5.03
C ILE A 87 -3.47 0.65 4.04
N VAL A 88 -2.46 0.14 3.34
CA VAL A 88 -1.72 0.93 2.34
C VAL A 88 -2.06 0.44 0.94
N HIS A 89 -2.61 1.33 0.11
CA HIS A 89 -3.02 1.03 -1.25
C HIS A 89 -2.07 1.64 -2.30
N PHE A 90 -1.44 0.78 -3.10
CA PHE A 90 -0.60 1.15 -4.23
C PHE A 90 -1.39 1.05 -5.53
N HIS A 91 -1.55 2.19 -6.22
CA HIS A 91 -2.34 2.25 -7.44
C HIS A 91 -1.59 1.76 -8.68
N GLY A 92 -2.36 1.41 -9.72
CA GLY A 92 -1.86 1.01 -11.02
C GLY A 92 -1.42 2.18 -11.92
N HIS A 93 -1.09 1.84 -13.16
CA HIS A 93 -0.68 2.80 -14.19
C HIS A 93 -1.77 3.82 -14.52
N GLY A 94 -1.38 4.99 -15.04
CA GLY A 94 -2.32 5.99 -15.57
C GLY A 94 -3.25 6.60 -14.52
N ASN A 95 -2.84 6.59 -13.25
CA ASN A 95 -3.65 7.00 -12.11
C ASN A 95 -2.96 8.02 -11.21
N HIS A 96 -3.75 8.60 -10.31
CA HIS A 96 -3.29 9.47 -9.23
C HIS A 96 -4.20 9.32 -8.01
N VAL A 97 -3.72 9.70 -6.83
CA VAL A 97 -4.34 9.46 -5.51
C VAL A 97 -5.81 9.81 -5.46
N ARG A 98 -6.18 11.04 -5.86
CA ARG A 98 -7.59 11.49 -5.79
C ARG A 98 -8.51 10.70 -6.72
N ARG A 99 -8.03 10.33 -7.91
CA ARG A 99 -8.79 9.52 -8.88
C ARG A 99 -9.08 8.15 -8.30
N VAL A 100 -8.07 7.43 -7.82
CA VAL A 100 -8.27 6.05 -7.33
C VAL A 100 -9.10 5.97 -6.07
N ILE A 101 -9.02 6.96 -5.19
CA ILE A 101 -9.90 7.06 -4.01
C ILE A 101 -11.37 7.11 -4.44
N GLY A 102 -11.69 7.91 -5.46
CA GLY A 102 -13.05 8.05 -5.98
C GLY A 102 -13.50 6.88 -6.85
N ASP A 103 -12.71 6.52 -7.86
CA ASP A 103 -13.06 5.52 -8.87
C ASP A 103 -13.22 4.12 -8.24
N PHE A 104 -12.41 3.78 -7.23
CA PHE A 104 -12.50 2.51 -6.50
C PHE A 104 -13.35 2.58 -5.23
N LEU A 105 -14.00 3.70 -4.95
CA LEU A 105 -14.87 3.87 -3.78
C LEU A 105 -14.18 3.46 -2.47
N LEU A 106 -12.89 3.82 -2.32
CA LEU A 106 -12.05 3.28 -1.25
C LEU A 106 -12.58 3.67 0.14
N GLY A 107 -13.01 4.92 0.30
CA GLY A 107 -13.54 5.43 1.57
C GLY A 107 -14.90 4.85 1.91
N GLU A 108 -15.78 4.72 0.92
CA GLU A 108 -17.11 4.11 1.05
C GLU A 108 -16.99 2.66 1.49
N GLN A 109 -16.12 1.88 0.83
CA GLN A 109 -15.91 0.47 1.16
C GLN A 109 -15.22 0.31 2.52
N LEU A 110 -14.26 1.16 2.86
CA LEU A 110 -13.60 1.15 4.17
C LEU A 110 -14.60 1.37 5.30
N THR A 111 -15.42 2.40 5.18
CA THR A 111 -16.43 2.74 6.19
C THR A 111 -17.50 1.68 6.32
N SER A 112 -17.99 1.17 5.19
CA SER A 112 -19.01 0.11 5.19
C SER A 112 -18.50 -1.22 5.77
N SER A 113 -17.18 -1.38 5.86
CA SER A 113 -16.55 -2.59 6.39
C SER A 113 -16.45 -2.62 7.91
N GLU A 114 -16.63 -1.47 8.56
CA GLU A 114 -16.58 -1.33 10.03
C GLU A 114 -15.24 -1.74 10.65
N VAL A 115 -14.17 -1.86 9.86
CA VAL A 115 -12.81 -2.06 10.40
C VAL A 115 -12.30 -0.76 11.02
N ASN A 116 -11.65 -0.87 12.18
CA ASN A 116 -11.05 0.27 12.87
C ASN A 116 -9.61 0.52 12.38
N ALA A 117 -9.47 0.92 11.11
CA ALA A 117 -8.17 1.17 10.48
C ALA A 117 -8.20 2.41 9.57
N ILE A 118 -7.03 3.02 9.39
CA ILE A 118 -6.86 4.17 8.49
C ILE A 118 -6.25 3.69 7.17
N MET A 119 -6.81 4.12 6.04
CA MET A 119 -6.23 3.82 4.74
C MET A 119 -5.32 4.95 4.27
N VAL A 120 -4.13 4.59 3.80
CA VAL A 120 -3.11 5.49 3.28
C VAL A 120 -2.84 5.14 1.81
N VAL A 121 -2.83 6.15 0.94
CA VAL A 121 -2.66 5.99 -0.52
C VAL A 121 -1.49 6.87 -0.99
N PRO A 122 -0.27 6.32 -1.09
CA PRO A 122 0.86 7.07 -1.64
C PRO A 122 0.68 7.33 -3.15
N GLN A 123 1.07 8.53 -3.60
CA GLN A 123 1.16 8.83 -5.03
C GLN A 123 2.38 8.13 -5.63
N GLY A 124 2.13 7.08 -6.42
CA GLY A 124 3.15 6.48 -7.29
C GLY A 124 3.38 7.34 -8.54
N PRO A 125 3.83 6.76 -9.66
CA PRO A 125 3.94 7.47 -10.94
C PRO A 125 2.60 8.08 -11.34
N ARG A 126 2.50 9.40 -11.29
CA ARG A 126 1.26 10.12 -11.58
C ARG A 126 0.93 10.00 -13.06
N ASP A 127 -0.22 9.45 -13.39
CA ASP A 127 -0.72 9.35 -14.77
C ASP A 127 0.31 8.74 -15.76
N ALA A 128 1.16 7.82 -15.27
CA ALA A 128 2.25 7.19 -16.03
C ALA A 128 2.16 5.66 -16.06
N GLY A 129 2.67 5.06 -17.14
CA GLY A 129 2.74 3.61 -17.36
C GLY A 129 3.94 2.95 -16.68
N ASP A 130 4.16 3.26 -15.41
CA ASP A 130 5.31 2.82 -14.61
C ASP A 130 4.83 2.19 -13.29
N SER A 131 5.45 1.08 -12.91
CA SER A 131 5.12 0.31 -11.71
C SER A 131 5.99 0.65 -10.50
N ARG A 132 7.06 1.45 -10.65
CA ARG A 132 7.99 1.73 -9.55
C ARG A 132 7.51 2.89 -8.67
N PHE A 133 7.63 2.75 -7.35
CA PHE A 133 7.25 3.77 -6.37
C PHE A 133 8.48 4.42 -5.73
N GLY A 134 9.55 4.57 -6.51
CA GLY A 134 10.73 5.36 -6.13
C GLY A 134 11.27 4.96 -4.78
N ARG A 135 11.20 5.87 -3.81
CA ARG A 135 11.70 5.66 -2.45
C ARG A 135 11.12 4.43 -1.75
N LEU A 136 9.85 4.08 -2.01
CA LEU A 136 9.20 2.96 -1.33
C LEU A 136 9.67 1.59 -1.82
N ASP A 137 10.37 1.54 -2.96
CA ASP A 137 10.94 0.30 -3.48
C ASP A 137 12.31 -0.03 -2.83
N GLU A 138 12.89 0.91 -2.07
CA GLU A 138 14.21 0.81 -1.42
C GLU A 138 14.10 0.26 0.01
N PRO A 139 15.15 -0.42 0.53
CA PRO A 139 15.15 -0.92 1.90
C PRO A 139 14.90 0.18 2.94
N GLY A 140 13.93 -0.03 3.83
CA GLY A 140 13.52 0.93 4.86
C GLY A 140 12.67 2.10 4.35
N GLY A 141 12.44 2.20 3.04
CA GLY A 141 11.66 3.28 2.44
C GLY A 141 10.18 3.23 2.86
N PHE A 142 9.59 2.04 2.89
CA PHE A 142 8.20 1.87 3.33
C PHE A 142 8.06 2.03 4.83
N GLU A 143 9.03 1.57 5.62
CA GLU A 143 9.04 1.81 7.07
C GLU A 143 9.08 3.32 7.39
N ALA A 144 9.98 4.07 6.74
CA ALA A 144 10.05 5.52 6.93
C ALA A 144 8.73 6.21 6.56
N PHE A 145 8.10 5.77 5.46
CA PHE A 145 6.80 6.27 5.01
C PHE A 145 5.66 6.06 6.00
N VAL A 146 5.56 4.85 6.56
CA VAL A 146 4.56 4.53 7.57
C VAL A 146 4.80 5.32 8.85
N ARG A 147 6.06 5.48 9.28
CA ARG A 147 6.40 6.27 10.46
C ARG A 147 6.01 7.74 10.31
N GLU A 148 6.35 8.37 9.18
CA GLU A 148 5.94 9.76 8.92
C GLU A 148 4.41 9.89 8.86
N SER A 149 3.73 8.93 8.22
CA SER A 149 2.27 8.89 8.16
C SER A 149 1.62 8.85 9.55
N LEU A 150 2.16 8.04 10.47
CA LEU A 150 1.68 7.95 11.86
C LEU A 150 1.92 9.25 12.64
N THR A 151 3.07 9.90 12.44
CA THR A 151 3.35 11.21 13.04
C THR A 151 2.36 12.26 12.53
N CYS A 152 2.12 12.34 11.22
CA CYS A 152 1.11 13.24 10.65
C CYS A 152 -0.28 13.01 11.25
N LEU A 153 -0.71 11.75 11.39
CA LEU A 153 -1.99 11.41 11.99
C LEU A 153 -2.10 11.83 13.47
N ARG A 154 -1.01 11.68 14.24
CA ARG A 154 -0.94 12.14 15.64
C ARG A 154 -1.01 13.66 15.72
N GLU A 155 -0.18 14.37 14.95
CA GLU A 155 -0.12 15.83 14.95
C GLU A 155 -1.40 16.50 14.45
N SER A 156 -2.23 15.77 13.70
CA SER A 156 -3.58 16.20 13.31
C SER A 156 -4.68 15.84 14.31
N GLY A 157 -4.33 15.22 15.43
CA GLY A 157 -5.28 14.78 16.46
C GLY A 157 -6.21 13.65 16.01
N VAL A 158 -5.87 12.94 14.92
CA VAL A 158 -6.63 11.77 14.47
C VAL A 158 -6.34 10.58 15.37
N THR A 159 -5.08 10.39 15.73
CA THR A 159 -4.64 9.30 16.62
C THR A 159 -4.02 9.88 17.89
N ARG A 160 -3.95 9.06 18.94
CA ARG A 160 -3.31 9.42 20.23
C ARG A 160 -1.87 8.93 20.34
N THR A 161 -1.41 8.18 19.34
CA THR A 161 -0.18 7.39 19.36
C THR A 161 0.37 7.25 17.95
N GLU A 162 1.68 7.04 17.86
CA GLU A 162 2.38 6.62 16.64
C GLU A 162 2.71 5.12 16.67
N SER A 163 2.20 4.39 17.67
CA SER A 163 2.44 2.95 17.76
C SER A 163 1.70 2.23 16.65
N LEU A 164 2.44 1.56 15.78
CA LEU A 164 1.87 0.81 14.66
C LEU A 164 1.24 -0.51 15.14
N GLY A 165 0.02 -0.79 14.67
CA GLY A 165 -0.66 -2.06 14.86
C GLY A 165 -0.43 -3.01 13.68
N ARG A 166 -1.50 -3.58 13.12
CA ARG A 166 -1.46 -4.41 11.92
C ARG A 166 -1.45 -3.56 10.66
N VAL A 167 -0.73 -4.04 9.65
CA VAL A 167 -0.70 -3.46 8.32
C VAL A 167 -1.25 -4.44 7.30
N ILE A 168 -2.14 -3.94 6.44
CA ILE A 168 -2.50 -4.59 5.18
C ILE A 168 -1.86 -3.79 4.05
N ILE A 169 -1.11 -4.46 3.17
CA ILE A 169 -0.61 -3.85 1.94
C ILE A 169 -1.42 -4.38 0.75
N MET A 170 -1.88 -3.49 -0.12
CA MET A 170 -2.68 -3.87 -1.27
C MET A 170 -2.29 -3.13 -2.54
N GLY A 171 -2.29 -3.82 -3.67
CA GLY A 171 -1.81 -3.29 -4.94
C GLY A 171 -2.78 -3.62 -6.06
N HIS A 172 -3.11 -2.62 -6.87
CA HIS A 172 -3.86 -2.81 -8.11
C HIS A 172 -2.92 -2.72 -9.30
N SER A 173 -3.10 -3.63 -10.27
CA SER A 173 -2.38 -3.56 -11.54
C SER A 173 -0.86 -3.40 -11.32
N GLY A 174 -0.26 -2.31 -11.81
CA GLY A 174 1.14 -1.96 -11.63
C GLY A 174 1.65 -1.83 -10.17
N GLY A 175 0.78 -1.67 -9.17
CA GLY A 175 1.17 -1.56 -7.76
C GLY A 175 1.82 -2.81 -7.17
N TYR A 176 1.75 -3.95 -7.88
CA TYR A 176 2.38 -5.21 -7.48
C TYR A 176 3.89 -5.11 -7.26
N TYR A 177 4.56 -4.24 -8.03
CA TYR A 177 6.01 -4.19 -8.02
C TYR A 177 6.49 -3.72 -6.65
N THR A 178 5.92 -2.63 -6.15
CA THR A 178 6.23 -2.08 -4.83
C THR A 178 5.83 -3.02 -3.70
N LEU A 179 4.70 -3.73 -3.81
CA LEU A 179 4.39 -4.79 -2.83
C LEU A 179 5.50 -5.84 -2.75
N GLY A 180 5.96 -6.33 -3.91
CA GLY A 180 7.05 -7.30 -3.98
C GLY A 180 8.35 -6.76 -3.38
N GLN A 181 8.68 -5.49 -3.63
CA GLN A 181 9.86 -4.83 -3.07
C GLN A 181 9.78 -4.67 -1.56
N ILE A 182 8.65 -4.20 -1.02
CA ILE A 182 8.41 -4.08 0.42
C ILE A 182 8.63 -5.43 1.12
N ILE A 183 8.05 -6.49 0.56
CA ILE A 183 8.22 -7.86 1.06
C ILE A 183 9.68 -8.30 0.97
N ALA A 184 10.35 -8.04 -0.15
CA ALA A 184 11.74 -8.43 -0.37
C ALA A 184 12.71 -7.73 0.60
N ASN A 185 12.44 -6.46 0.91
CA ASN A 185 13.23 -5.64 1.82
C ASN A 185 13.01 -6.02 3.29
N GLY A 186 11.87 -6.65 3.61
CA GLY A 186 11.50 -7.01 4.99
C GLY A 186 10.97 -5.84 5.81
N ASP A 187 10.62 -4.73 5.15
CA ASP A 187 10.10 -3.52 5.79
C ASP A 187 8.84 -3.87 6.59
N LEU A 188 8.84 -3.53 7.88
CA LEU A 188 7.71 -3.76 8.78
C LEU A 188 7.19 -5.22 8.76
N ALA A 189 8.07 -6.20 8.52
CA ALA A 189 7.68 -7.60 8.36
C ALA A 189 6.78 -8.11 9.49
N ASP A 190 7.04 -7.72 10.75
CA ASP A 190 6.27 -8.15 11.92
C ASP A 190 4.88 -7.49 12.03
N HIS A 191 4.64 -6.40 11.31
CA HIS A 191 3.36 -5.68 11.30
C HIS A 191 2.50 -6.01 10.08
N ILE A 192 3.11 -6.37 8.94
CA ILE A 192 2.36 -6.71 7.70
C ILE A 192 1.69 -8.08 7.87
N ALA A 193 0.40 -8.04 8.17
CA ALA A 193 -0.43 -9.22 8.41
C ALA A 193 -1.03 -9.78 7.11
N GLU A 194 -1.43 -8.90 6.18
CA GLU A 194 -2.03 -9.32 4.91
C GLU A 194 -1.43 -8.60 3.69
N CYS A 195 -1.32 -9.33 2.57
CA CYS A 195 -0.96 -8.79 1.26
C CYS A 195 -2.08 -9.11 0.26
N TRP A 196 -2.59 -8.10 -0.43
CA TRP A 196 -3.73 -8.22 -1.35
C TRP A 196 -3.36 -7.79 -2.77
N LEU A 197 -3.56 -8.70 -3.73
CA LEU A 197 -3.33 -8.48 -5.15
C LEU A 197 -4.66 -8.31 -5.88
N TRP A 198 -4.89 -7.12 -6.42
CA TRP A 198 -6.08 -6.77 -7.20
C TRP A 198 -5.72 -6.77 -8.68
N ASP A 199 -5.87 -7.93 -9.32
CA ASP A 199 -5.44 -8.22 -10.70
C ASP A 199 -4.03 -7.68 -10.98
N ALA A 200 -3.09 -8.08 -10.12
CA ALA A 200 -1.79 -7.44 -9.98
C ALA A 200 -0.61 -8.44 -10.04
N ALA A 201 -0.81 -9.75 -10.18
CA ALA A 201 0.26 -10.74 -10.04
C ALA A 201 1.28 -10.81 -11.21
N TYR A 202 1.56 -9.72 -11.94
CA TYR A 202 2.39 -9.70 -13.16
C TYR A 202 3.80 -10.27 -12.99
N ALA A 203 4.45 -10.00 -11.85
CA ALA A 203 5.75 -10.56 -11.50
C ALA A 203 5.92 -10.59 -9.96
N GLN A 204 7.13 -10.83 -9.47
CA GLN A 204 7.46 -10.92 -8.03
C GLN A 204 6.83 -12.12 -7.31
N GLN A 205 6.42 -13.17 -8.04
CA GLN A 205 5.79 -14.38 -7.49
C GLN A 205 6.59 -14.98 -6.34
N ARG A 206 7.93 -15.05 -6.47
CA ARG A 206 8.83 -15.54 -5.42
C ARG A 206 8.66 -14.80 -4.08
N HIS A 207 8.43 -13.48 -4.12
CA HIS A 207 8.26 -12.67 -2.93
C HIS A 207 6.87 -12.89 -2.31
N PHE A 208 5.83 -12.98 -3.14
CA PHE A 208 4.48 -13.29 -2.66
C PHE A 208 4.38 -14.70 -2.05
N ILE A 209 5.01 -15.70 -2.66
CA ILE A 209 5.12 -17.06 -2.12
C ILE A 209 5.87 -17.04 -0.78
N ALA A 210 7.02 -16.37 -0.72
CA ALA A 210 7.79 -16.26 0.51
C ALA A 210 7.00 -15.58 1.64
N PHE A 211 6.28 -14.49 1.33
CA PHE A 211 5.40 -13.82 2.28
C PHE A 211 4.29 -14.75 2.78
N ALA A 212 3.62 -15.46 1.87
CA ALA A 212 2.52 -16.35 2.18
C ALA A 212 2.95 -17.62 2.93
N ALA A 213 4.22 -18.04 2.83
CA ALA A 213 4.77 -19.14 3.60
C ALA A 213 5.00 -18.78 5.09
N ARG A 214 5.15 -17.48 5.44
CA ARG A 214 5.42 -17.04 6.81
C ARG A 214 4.25 -17.38 7.76
N PRO A 215 4.49 -17.78 9.02
CA PRO A 215 3.42 -17.94 10.00
C PRO A 215 2.67 -16.63 10.25
N GLY A 216 1.34 -16.70 10.42
CA GLY A 216 0.52 -15.54 10.79
C GLY A 216 0.24 -14.52 9.67
N THR A 217 0.78 -14.70 8.47
CA THR A 217 0.47 -13.85 7.31
C THR A 217 -0.65 -14.42 6.45
N ARG A 218 -1.34 -13.57 5.68
CA ARG A 218 -2.38 -13.98 4.73
C ARG A 218 -2.17 -13.35 3.37
N LEU A 219 -2.33 -14.15 2.31
CA LEU A 219 -2.25 -13.67 0.93
C LEU A 219 -3.62 -13.81 0.29
N ARG A 220 -4.10 -12.73 -0.33
CA ARG A 220 -5.29 -12.78 -1.18
C ARG A 220 -4.97 -12.26 -2.56
N SER A 221 -5.45 -12.94 -3.58
CA SER A 221 -5.37 -12.50 -4.96
C SER A 221 -6.71 -12.68 -5.64
N ILE A 222 -7.15 -11.68 -6.40
CA ILE A 222 -8.24 -11.83 -7.37
C ILE A 222 -7.69 -11.48 -8.74
N CYS A 223 -7.92 -12.35 -9.73
CA CYS A 223 -7.38 -12.17 -11.06
C CYS A 223 -8.42 -12.41 -12.14
N THR A 224 -8.36 -11.60 -13.20
CA THR A 224 -9.09 -11.85 -14.44
C THR A 224 -8.40 -12.97 -15.22
N GLY A 225 -8.98 -13.36 -16.38
CA GLY A 225 -8.36 -14.34 -17.26
C GLY A 225 -6.95 -13.94 -17.75
N HIS A 226 -6.64 -12.64 -17.78
CA HIS A 226 -5.34 -12.13 -18.23
C HIS A 226 -4.18 -12.55 -17.33
N LEU A 227 -4.40 -12.66 -16.01
CA LEU A 227 -3.36 -13.00 -15.04
C LEU A 227 -3.53 -14.39 -14.41
N ALA A 228 -4.27 -15.28 -15.11
CA ALA A 228 -4.55 -16.61 -14.59
C ALA A 228 -3.29 -17.48 -14.52
N GLU A 229 -2.36 -17.33 -15.47
CA GLU A 229 -1.10 -18.10 -15.50
C GLU A 229 -0.18 -17.67 -14.35
N GLU A 230 0.00 -16.37 -14.15
CA GLU A 230 0.86 -15.85 -13.09
C GLU A 230 0.35 -16.16 -11.69
N ASN A 231 -0.97 -16.24 -11.51
CA ASN A 231 -1.56 -16.73 -10.25
C ASN A 231 -1.39 -18.24 -10.08
N THR A 232 -1.37 -18.99 -11.19
CA THR A 232 -1.07 -20.43 -11.17
C THR A 232 0.37 -20.68 -10.73
N ASP A 233 1.33 -19.84 -11.14
CA ASP A 233 2.72 -19.93 -10.67
C ASP A 233 2.84 -19.75 -9.15
N ILE A 234 2.07 -18.83 -8.57
CA ILE A 234 2.00 -18.66 -7.11
C ILE A 234 1.44 -19.93 -6.44
N LEU A 235 0.37 -20.52 -6.99
CA LEU A 235 -0.21 -21.76 -6.46
C LEU A 235 0.78 -22.92 -6.52
N CYS A 236 1.46 -23.12 -7.65
CA CYS A 236 2.46 -24.16 -7.83
C CYS A 236 3.61 -24.00 -6.83
N GLY A 237 4.14 -22.77 -6.68
CA GLY A 237 5.21 -22.51 -5.71
C GLY A 237 4.78 -22.73 -4.25
N LEU A 238 3.53 -22.44 -3.91
CA LEU A 238 2.99 -22.75 -2.57
C LEU A 238 2.81 -24.26 -2.37
N GLN A 239 2.34 -24.97 -3.38
CA GLN A 239 2.20 -26.41 -3.36
C GLN A 239 3.55 -27.11 -3.17
N ASP A 240 4.61 -26.65 -3.86
CA ASP A 240 5.98 -27.17 -3.71
C ASP A 240 6.52 -26.98 -2.28
N LEU A 241 6.10 -25.93 -1.60
CA LEU A 241 6.43 -25.65 -0.19
C LEU A 241 5.49 -26.37 0.80
N GLY A 242 4.49 -27.11 0.32
CA GLY A 242 3.49 -27.75 1.16
C GLY A 242 2.57 -26.78 1.90
N VAL A 243 2.41 -25.55 1.38
CA VAL A 243 1.54 -24.51 1.95
C VAL A 243 0.16 -24.59 1.29
N PRO A 244 -0.91 -24.93 2.03
CA PRO A 244 -2.25 -25.00 1.45
C PRO A 244 -2.74 -23.64 0.96
N ALA A 245 -3.40 -23.65 -0.20
CA ALA A 245 -4.03 -22.48 -0.78
C ALA A 245 -5.41 -22.85 -1.35
N LEU A 246 -6.38 -21.97 -1.12
CA LEU A 246 -7.71 -22.08 -1.72
C LEU A 246 -7.71 -21.39 -3.08
N PHE A 247 -8.03 -22.13 -4.14
CA PHE A 247 -8.23 -21.59 -5.48
C PHE A 247 -9.65 -21.87 -5.97
N LEU A 248 -10.43 -20.81 -6.22
CA LEU A 248 -11.83 -20.91 -6.62
C LEU A 248 -12.22 -19.79 -7.58
N HIS A 249 -13.42 -19.91 -8.17
CA HIS A 249 -14.09 -18.76 -8.76
C HIS A 249 -14.58 -17.77 -7.69
N ASP A 250 -14.51 -16.48 -7.99
CA ASP A 250 -14.93 -15.39 -7.09
C ASP A 250 -16.41 -15.48 -6.67
N THR A 251 -17.27 -16.00 -7.54
CA THR A 251 -18.70 -16.23 -7.26
C THR A 251 -18.96 -17.43 -6.36
N ALA A 252 -17.99 -18.32 -6.18
CA ALA A 252 -18.12 -19.54 -5.39
C ALA A 252 -17.54 -19.44 -3.97
N VAL A 253 -16.66 -18.45 -3.72
CA VAL A 253 -16.05 -18.28 -2.40
C VAL A 253 -17.06 -17.78 -1.37
N THR A 254 -16.99 -18.30 -0.14
CA THR A 254 -17.80 -17.87 1.00
C THR A 254 -17.02 -16.96 1.95
N ASP A 255 -17.73 -16.19 2.78
CA ASP A 255 -17.08 -15.34 3.79
C ASP A 255 -16.39 -16.17 4.89
N GLU A 256 -16.90 -17.37 5.18
CA GLU A 256 -16.26 -18.31 6.09
C GLU A 256 -14.90 -18.78 5.57
N GLN A 257 -14.84 -19.19 4.29
CA GLN A 257 -13.56 -19.52 3.64
C GLN A 257 -12.63 -18.31 3.60
N LEU A 258 -13.15 -17.12 3.29
CA LEU A 258 -12.35 -15.89 3.35
C LEU A 258 -11.83 -15.61 4.76
N ARG A 259 -12.44 -16.07 5.85
CA ARG A 259 -11.90 -15.91 7.21
C ARG A 259 -10.93 -17.03 7.60
N ALA A 260 -11.27 -18.26 7.28
CA ALA A 260 -10.55 -19.46 7.71
C ALA A 260 -9.24 -19.65 6.92
N GLU A 261 -9.25 -19.35 5.63
CA GLU A 261 -8.12 -19.64 4.77
C GLU A 261 -7.03 -18.58 4.88
N LYS A 262 -5.80 -19.07 4.95
CA LYS A 262 -4.59 -18.25 4.97
C LYS A 262 -4.30 -17.66 3.59
N ILE A 263 -4.48 -18.47 2.55
CA ILE A 263 -4.17 -18.10 1.18
C ILE A 263 -5.40 -18.35 0.32
N VAL A 264 -5.90 -17.29 -0.29
CA VAL A 264 -7.08 -17.35 -1.17
C VAL A 264 -6.74 -16.70 -2.51
N ILE A 265 -6.83 -17.47 -3.59
CA ILE A 265 -6.71 -16.98 -4.95
C ILE A 265 -8.04 -17.17 -5.66
N LEU A 266 -8.59 -16.08 -6.16
CA LEU A 266 -9.89 -16.03 -6.81
C LEU A 266 -9.71 -15.74 -8.29
N ARG A 267 -10.29 -16.58 -9.14
CA ARG A 267 -10.42 -16.27 -10.57
C ARG A 267 -11.79 -15.69 -10.83
N THR A 268 -11.83 -14.49 -11.41
CA THR A 268 -13.08 -13.89 -11.86
C THR A 268 -13.23 -13.93 -13.37
N THR A 269 -14.46 -14.14 -13.83
CA THR A 269 -14.86 -14.08 -15.23
C THR A 269 -15.99 -13.06 -15.46
N THR A 270 -16.40 -12.35 -14.41
CA THR A 270 -17.59 -11.49 -14.39
C THR A 270 -17.24 -10.01 -14.25
N VAL A 271 -15.99 -9.69 -13.88
CA VAL A 271 -15.53 -8.32 -13.68
C VAL A 271 -14.30 -8.01 -14.52
N SER A 272 -14.15 -6.74 -14.88
CA SER A 272 -13.00 -6.25 -15.62
C SER A 272 -11.82 -5.93 -14.69
N HIS A 273 -10.64 -5.75 -15.29
CA HIS A 273 -9.40 -5.38 -14.61
C HIS A 273 -9.52 -4.20 -13.64
N ASN A 274 -10.27 -3.15 -14.02
CA ASN A 274 -10.44 -1.95 -13.19
C ASN A 274 -11.60 -2.07 -12.20
N ASP A 275 -12.45 -3.08 -12.36
CA ASP A 275 -13.64 -3.28 -11.53
C ASP A 275 -13.38 -4.25 -10.36
N VAL A 276 -12.27 -5.01 -10.37
CA VAL A 276 -11.97 -6.05 -9.36
C VAL A 276 -12.01 -5.57 -7.91
N ILE A 277 -11.80 -4.27 -7.65
CA ILE A 277 -11.84 -3.68 -6.30
C ILE A 277 -13.26 -3.32 -5.87
N CYS A 278 -14.07 -2.71 -6.75
CA CYS A 278 -15.28 -1.98 -6.36
C CYS A 278 -16.57 -2.47 -7.04
N ARG A 279 -16.50 -3.32 -8.06
CA ARG A 279 -17.67 -3.86 -8.77
C ARG A 279 -17.50 -5.37 -9.05
N PRO A 280 -18.05 -6.26 -8.19
CA PRO A 280 -18.78 -5.97 -6.96
C PRO A 280 -17.84 -5.40 -5.88
N PRO A 281 -18.35 -4.88 -4.74
CA PRO A 281 -17.53 -4.24 -3.70
C PRO A 281 -16.65 -5.27 -2.95
N ASN A 282 -15.62 -5.77 -3.63
CA ASN A 282 -14.75 -6.82 -3.14
C ASN A 282 -13.83 -6.32 -2.03
N LEU A 283 -13.39 -5.07 -2.08
CA LEU A 283 -12.60 -4.49 -0.99
C LEU A 283 -13.39 -4.47 0.32
N LEU A 284 -14.67 -4.05 0.28
CA LEU A 284 -15.56 -4.14 1.44
C LEU A 284 -15.59 -5.57 2.00
N ARG A 285 -15.83 -6.55 1.13
CA ARG A 285 -15.91 -7.96 1.51
C ARG A 285 -14.59 -8.48 2.13
N TRP A 286 -13.46 -8.10 1.55
CA TRP A 286 -12.14 -8.51 2.03
C TRP A 286 -11.79 -7.84 3.37
N LEU A 287 -12.13 -6.57 3.56
CA LEU A 287 -11.96 -5.86 4.83
C LEU A 287 -12.76 -6.52 5.95
N ARG A 288 -14.05 -6.81 5.73
CA ARG A 288 -14.91 -7.50 6.71
C ARG A 288 -14.38 -8.85 7.15
N THR A 289 -13.65 -9.53 6.28
CA THR A 289 -13.08 -10.87 6.52
C THR A 289 -11.58 -10.84 6.83
N SER A 290 -11.00 -9.65 6.99
CA SER A 290 -9.58 -9.48 7.31
C SER A 290 -9.27 -9.77 8.78
N THR A 291 -7.99 -9.69 9.16
CA THR A 291 -7.51 -9.78 10.54
C THR A 291 -7.59 -8.47 11.33
N LEU A 292 -8.11 -7.39 10.73
CA LEU A 292 -8.26 -6.10 11.40
C LEU A 292 -9.39 -6.13 12.42
N ALA A 293 -9.23 -5.38 13.51
CA ALA A 293 -10.29 -5.20 14.49
C ALA A 293 -11.47 -4.42 13.87
N GLN A 294 -12.67 -4.71 14.35
CA GLN A 294 -13.85 -3.89 14.04
C GLN A 294 -13.88 -2.66 14.97
N SER A 295 -14.50 -1.57 14.54
CA SER A 295 -14.92 -0.49 15.44
C SER A 295 -16.01 -1.02 16.37
N GLU A 296 -16.01 -0.57 17.63
CA GLU A 296 -17.07 -0.91 18.60
C GLU A 296 -18.42 -0.24 18.25
#